data_AF-A0A960TBD5-F1
#
_entry.id   AF-A0A960TBD5-F1
#
_cell.length_a   1.000
_cell.length_b   1.000
_cell.length_c   1.000
_cell.angle_alpha   90.00
_cell.angle_beta   90.00
_cell.angle_gamma   90.00
#
_symmetry.space_group_name_H-M   'P 1'
#
loop_
_entity.id
_entity.type
_entity.pdbx_description
1 polymer ?
#
loop_
_entity_poly.entity_id
_entity_poly.type
_entity_poly.pdbx_seq_one_letter_code
_entity_poly.pdbx_strand_id
1 'polypeptide(L)'
;AGHEGEVHLLVPPAWKKVAIPYLGNSLEPINDPEAKNLRMEFLRQELIALDRPIPILVFYPERYSETVNPDTYRLAISGPVQRIRGIPHLNLPLYLKNVSRLFVEVIKDQLTLTVIAAPRKEKELLDWTLHVINPKALEDAYVKRFSGAREGTLPKQEEQHIRRRFNTYLRAMELYQAENQPLDLRISLQGANIQVQAPIMEQQTQPAAPPAATKE
;
A
#
# COMPACT_ATOMS: atom_id res chain seq x y z
N ALA A 1 9.96 21.99 8.03
CA ALA A 1 9.78 21.72 6.58
C ALA A 1 9.19 20.32 6.44
N GLY A 2 7.91 20.23 6.09
CA GLY A 2 7.23 18.95 5.85
C GLY A 2 7.25 18.64 4.35
N HIS A 3 7.30 17.34 4.02
CA HIS A 3 6.99 16.87 2.67
C HIS A 3 5.48 17.06 2.41
N GLU A 4 5.06 17.31 1.16
CA GLU A 4 3.64 17.48 0.83
C GLU A 4 2.80 16.32 1.39
N GLY A 5 1.87 16.63 2.30
CA GLY A 5 1.02 15.63 2.95
C GLY A 5 1.45 15.24 4.38
N GLU A 6 2.57 15.76 4.90
CA GLU A 6 3.03 15.48 6.27
C GLU A 6 3.25 16.76 7.09
N VAL A 7 2.86 16.75 8.36
CA VAL A 7 3.14 17.83 9.32
C VAL A 7 3.99 17.30 10.46
N HIS A 8 5.14 17.94 10.68
CA HIS A 8 6.10 17.59 11.71
C HIS A 8 6.14 18.72 12.74
N LEU A 9 5.77 18.43 13.98
CA LEU A 9 5.77 19.40 15.08
C LEU A 9 6.68 18.90 16.20
N LEU A 10 7.50 19.77 16.78
CA LEU A 10 8.20 19.44 18.00
C LEU A 10 7.19 19.31 19.14
N VAL A 11 7.36 18.29 19.98
CA VAL A 11 6.56 18.16 21.19
C VAL A 11 6.86 19.37 22.09
N PRO A 12 5.83 20.13 22.53
CA PRO A 12 6.05 21.25 23.44
C PRO A 12 6.71 20.80 24.74
N PRO A 13 7.62 21.60 25.35
CA PRO A 13 8.26 21.24 26.61
C PRO A 13 7.28 20.86 27.72
N ALA A 14 6.11 21.53 27.77
CA ALA A 14 5.07 21.23 28.74
C ALA A 14 4.51 19.80 28.66
N TRP A 15 4.59 19.15 27.50
CA TRP A 15 4.09 17.79 27.25
C TRP A 15 5.16 16.72 27.43
N LYS A 16 6.44 17.10 27.62
CA LYS A 16 7.56 16.18 27.84
C LYS A 16 7.64 15.77 29.30
N LYS A 17 6.54 15.25 29.84
CA LYS A 17 6.42 14.78 31.21
C LYS A 17 5.88 13.36 31.25
N VAL A 18 6.33 12.56 32.20
CA VAL A 18 5.86 11.20 32.44
C VAL A 18 5.27 11.10 33.83
N ALA A 19 4.16 10.37 33.96
CA ALA A 19 3.58 10.08 35.26
C ALA A 19 4.40 8.99 35.95
N ILE A 20 4.79 9.20 37.20
CA ILE A 20 5.50 8.21 38.00
C ILE A 20 4.52 7.51 38.95
N PRO A 21 4.13 6.25 38.69
CA PRO A 21 3.03 5.60 39.42
C PRO A 21 3.25 5.48 40.92
N TYR A 22 4.49 5.22 41.32
CA TYR A 22 4.88 5.05 42.72
C TYR A 22 5.17 6.36 43.45
N LEU A 23 5.07 7.51 42.76
CA LEU A 23 5.11 8.86 43.35
C LEU A 23 3.73 9.53 43.23
N GLY A 24 2.65 8.78 43.46
CA GLY A 24 1.30 9.32 43.42
C GLY A 24 0.89 9.88 42.05
N ASN A 25 1.42 9.31 40.96
CA ASN A 25 1.24 9.79 39.59
C ASN A 25 1.74 11.24 39.34
N SER A 26 2.77 11.70 40.07
CA SER A 26 3.37 13.00 39.79
C SER A 26 3.94 13.05 38.36
N LEU A 27 3.72 14.19 37.67
CA LEU A 27 4.24 14.44 36.32
C LEU A 27 5.64 15.02 36.38
N GLU A 28 6.65 14.20 36.09
CA GLU A 28 8.05 14.62 36.08
C GLU A 28 8.56 14.87 34.65
N PRO A 29 9.45 15.85 34.42
CA PRO A 29 10.09 16.04 33.13
C PRO A 29 10.84 14.79 32.65
N ILE A 30 10.81 14.52 31.35
CA ILE A 30 11.59 13.43 30.76
C ILE A 30 13.08 13.77 30.88
N ASN A 31 13.80 13.01 31.71
CA ASN A 31 15.25 13.13 31.89
C ASN A 31 16.01 12.31 30.85
N ASP A 32 15.87 12.68 29.58
CA ASP A 32 16.57 12.07 28.44
C ASP A 32 17.18 13.18 27.57
N PRO A 33 18.49 13.16 27.26
CA PRO A 33 19.13 14.11 26.34
C PRO A 33 18.45 14.17 24.95
N GLU A 34 17.81 13.09 24.52
CA GLU A 34 17.05 12.97 23.27
C GLU A 34 15.62 13.51 23.37
N ALA A 35 15.11 13.82 24.57
CA ALA A 35 13.76 14.36 24.76
C ALA A 35 13.57 15.68 23.98
N LYS A 36 14.64 16.43 23.73
CA LYS A 36 14.63 17.64 22.88
C LYS A 36 14.18 17.35 21.44
N ASN A 37 14.43 16.15 20.93
CA ASN A 37 14.14 15.71 19.57
C ASN A 37 12.74 15.08 19.41
N LEU A 38 11.96 14.96 20.49
CA LEU A 38 10.59 14.44 20.42
C LEU A 38 9.73 15.26 19.46
N ARG A 39 9.09 14.56 18.52
CA ARG A 39 8.24 15.13 17.47
C ARG A 39 6.93 14.37 17.33
N MET A 40 5.89 15.10 16.94
CA MET A 40 4.60 14.58 16.51
C MET A 40 4.55 14.65 14.99
N GLU A 41 4.12 13.56 14.36
CA GLU A 41 3.99 13.44 12.91
C GLU A 41 2.53 13.21 12.55
N PHE A 42 1.99 14.04 11.69
CA PHE A 42 0.62 13.94 11.20
C PHE A 42 0.61 13.72 9.69
N LEU A 43 -0.21 12.77 9.23
CA LEU A 43 -0.54 12.59 7.82
C LEU A 43 -1.76 13.45 7.49
N ARG A 44 -1.69 14.27 6.44
CA ARG A 44 -2.79 15.14 5.99
C ARG A 44 -3.83 14.42 5.15
N GLN A 45 -3.48 13.28 4.57
CA GLN A 45 -4.34 12.52 3.66
C GLN A 45 -4.43 11.08 4.16
N GLU A 46 -5.66 10.59 4.29
CA GLU A 46 -5.89 9.22 4.74
C GLU A 46 -5.76 8.22 3.60
N LEU A 47 -6.22 8.56 2.38
CA LEU A 47 -6.20 7.70 1.19
C LEU A 47 -5.42 8.36 0.06
N ILE A 48 -4.44 7.64 -0.48
CA ILE A 48 -3.58 8.10 -1.57
C ILE A 48 -3.74 7.14 -2.75
N ALA A 49 -4.11 7.66 -3.92
CA ALA A 49 -4.29 6.86 -5.11
C ALA A 49 -2.96 6.28 -5.61
N LEU A 50 -2.99 5.04 -6.12
CA LEU A 50 -1.84 4.43 -6.80
C LEU A 50 -1.72 4.90 -8.26
N ASP A 51 -2.82 5.33 -8.86
CA ASP A 51 -2.94 5.83 -10.24
C ASP A 51 -2.29 4.93 -11.30
N ARG A 52 -2.22 3.62 -11.04
CA ARG A 52 -1.66 2.65 -11.96
C ARG A 52 -2.18 1.22 -11.72
N PRO A 53 -2.32 0.42 -12.79
CA PRO A 53 -2.61 -1.00 -12.66
C PRO A 53 -1.46 -1.75 -11.96
N ILE A 54 -1.80 -2.76 -11.16
CA ILE A 54 -0.81 -3.56 -10.41
C ILE A 54 -0.55 -4.88 -11.17
N PRO A 55 0.71 -5.22 -11.51
CA PRO A 55 1.03 -6.53 -12.09
C PRO A 55 0.55 -7.68 -11.20
N ILE A 56 0.01 -8.73 -11.83
CA ILE A 56 -0.39 -9.97 -11.16
C ILE A 56 0.57 -11.09 -11.54
N LEU A 57 1.09 -11.80 -10.54
CA LEU A 57 1.84 -13.03 -10.71
C LEU A 57 1.07 -14.20 -10.11
N VAL A 58 1.23 -15.37 -10.70
CA VAL A 58 0.73 -16.62 -10.12
C VAL A 58 1.92 -17.41 -9.63
N PHE A 59 1.95 -17.71 -8.34
CA PHE A 59 2.89 -18.63 -7.75
C PHE A 59 2.26 -20.03 -7.73
N TYR A 60 2.97 -21.01 -8.25
CA TYR A 60 2.57 -22.41 -8.27
C TYR A 60 3.39 -23.18 -7.24
N PRO A 61 2.83 -23.51 -6.06
CA PRO A 61 3.55 -24.28 -5.05
C PRO A 61 3.91 -25.67 -5.57
N GLU A 62 5.14 -26.10 -5.32
CA GLU A 62 5.65 -27.39 -5.80
C GLU A 62 4.78 -28.58 -5.36
N ARG A 63 4.22 -28.53 -4.15
CA ARG A 63 3.32 -29.58 -3.63
C ARG A 63 2.09 -29.86 -4.51
N TYR A 64 1.73 -28.96 -5.42
CA TYR A 64 0.59 -29.10 -6.32
C TYR A 64 0.98 -29.19 -7.80
N SER A 65 2.28 -29.20 -8.14
CA SER A 65 2.78 -29.06 -9.52
C SER A 65 2.24 -30.13 -10.48
N GLU A 66 1.95 -31.33 -9.99
CA GLU A 66 1.33 -32.42 -10.78
C GLU A 66 -0.12 -32.11 -11.23
N THR A 67 -0.83 -31.25 -10.52
CA THR A 67 -2.27 -30.97 -10.79
C THR A 67 -2.55 -29.53 -11.17
N VAL A 68 -1.80 -28.57 -10.62
CA VAL A 68 -1.97 -27.14 -10.84
C VAL A 68 -0.60 -26.54 -11.12
N ASN A 69 -0.35 -26.23 -12.38
CA ASN A 69 0.92 -25.69 -12.87
C ASN A 69 0.66 -24.69 -14.02
N PRO A 70 1.70 -23.95 -14.49
CA PRO A 70 1.55 -22.95 -15.55
C PRO A 70 1.03 -23.48 -16.90
N ASP A 71 1.21 -24.78 -17.17
CA ASP A 71 0.78 -25.40 -18.42
C ASP A 71 -0.69 -25.82 -18.38
N THR A 72 -1.19 -26.17 -17.19
CA THR A 72 -2.56 -26.65 -16.95
C THR A 72 -3.52 -25.55 -16.53
N TYR A 73 -3.07 -24.58 -15.72
CA TYR A 73 -3.91 -23.49 -15.21
C TYR A 73 -3.26 -22.15 -15.46
N ARG A 74 -3.97 -21.24 -16.13
CA ARG A 74 -3.48 -19.90 -16.45
C ARG A 74 -4.37 -18.83 -15.86
N LEU A 75 -3.79 -17.66 -15.57
CA LEU A 75 -4.57 -16.49 -15.17
C LEU A 75 -5.49 -16.05 -16.33
N ALA A 76 -6.79 -15.98 -16.06
CA ALA A 76 -7.76 -15.45 -17.01
C ALA A 76 -7.57 -13.94 -17.16
N ILE A 77 -7.58 -13.47 -18.42
CA ILE A 77 -7.65 -12.04 -18.73
C ILE A 77 -9.13 -11.68 -18.85
N SER A 78 -9.79 -11.50 -17.72
CA SER A 78 -11.21 -11.16 -17.64
C SER A 78 -11.54 -10.34 -16.39
N GLY A 79 -12.70 -9.69 -16.41
CA GLY A 79 -13.16 -8.86 -15.29
C GLY A 79 -12.18 -7.72 -14.99
N PRO A 80 -11.66 -7.60 -13.75
CA PRO A 80 -10.71 -6.56 -13.37
C PRO A 80 -9.28 -6.80 -13.90
N VAL A 81 -9.01 -7.93 -14.57
CA VAL A 81 -7.68 -8.28 -15.09
C VAL A 81 -7.56 -7.89 -16.56
N GLN A 82 -6.54 -7.10 -16.87
CA GLN A 82 -6.23 -6.69 -18.23
C GLN A 82 -4.78 -7.03 -18.60
N ARG A 83 -4.54 -7.31 -19.88
CA ARG A 83 -3.20 -7.57 -20.40
C ARG A 83 -2.62 -6.28 -20.98
N ILE A 84 -1.57 -5.76 -20.35
CA ILE A 84 -0.85 -4.56 -20.78
C ILE A 84 0.55 -4.99 -21.20
N ARG A 85 0.88 -4.84 -22.49
CA ARG A 85 2.19 -5.24 -23.06
C ARG A 85 2.59 -6.69 -22.70
N GLY A 86 1.63 -7.61 -22.74
CA GLY A 86 1.84 -9.02 -22.43
C GLY A 86 1.77 -9.39 -20.94
N ILE A 87 1.80 -8.42 -20.02
CA ILE A 87 1.78 -8.64 -18.58
C ILE A 87 0.34 -8.48 -18.05
N PRO A 88 -0.20 -9.46 -17.30
CA PRO A 88 -1.50 -9.30 -16.66
C PRO A 88 -1.41 -8.31 -15.50
N HIS A 89 -2.37 -7.39 -15.45
CA HIS A 89 -2.49 -6.38 -14.42
C HIS A 89 -3.90 -6.37 -13.84
N LEU A 90 -3.99 -6.12 -12.54
CA LEU A 90 -5.21 -5.71 -11.87
C LEU A 90 -5.48 -4.24 -12.21
N ASN A 91 -6.52 -3.98 -12.99
CA ASN A 91 -6.90 -2.65 -13.43
C ASN A 91 -8.13 -2.17 -12.65
N LEU A 92 -7.88 -1.69 -11.43
CA LEU A 92 -8.87 -1.08 -10.55
C LEU A 92 -8.33 0.26 -10.02
N PRO A 93 -9.20 1.24 -9.74
CA PRO A 93 -8.80 2.43 -8.98
C PRO A 93 -8.50 2.01 -7.53
N LEU A 94 -7.21 1.94 -7.20
CA LEU A 94 -6.74 1.45 -5.91
C LEU A 94 -6.01 2.55 -5.15
N TYR A 95 -6.13 2.48 -3.83
CA TYR A 95 -5.61 3.46 -2.89
C TYR A 95 -4.80 2.75 -1.79
N LEU A 96 -3.86 3.47 -1.21
CA LEU A 96 -3.18 3.08 0.02
C LEU A 96 -3.63 4.01 1.14
N LYS A 97 -3.84 3.45 2.33
CA LYS A 97 -4.27 4.20 3.51
C LYS A 97 -3.12 4.42 4.49
N ASN A 98 -3.13 5.54 5.22
CA ASN A 98 -2.26 5.80 6.38
C ASN A 98 -0.75 5.73 6.06
N VAL A 99 -0.38 6.05 4.82
CA VAL A 99 1.00 6.15 4.35
C VAL A 99 1.25 7.53 3.80
N SER A 100 2.53 7.91 3.66
CA SER A 100 2.86 9.19 3.05
C SER A 100 2.85 9.13 1.52
N ARG A 101 2.62 10.29 0.88
CA ARG A 101 2.69 10.41 -0.58
C ARG A 101 4.06 9.99 -1.12
N LEU A 102 5.13 10.40 -0.43
CA LEU A 102 6.49 10.00 -0.77
C LEU A 102 6.67 8.47 -0.74
N PHE A 103 6.07 7.79 0.24
CA PHE A 103 6.12 6.33 0.31
C PHE A 103 5.46 5.71 -0.93
N VAL A 104 4.23 6.13 -1.26
CA VAL A 104 3.52 5.65 -2.46
C VAL A 104 4.34 5.88 -3.73
N GLU A 105 4.90 7.07 -3.89
CA GLU A 105 5.73 7.41 -5.05
C GLU A 105 7.00 6.57 -5.19
N VAL A 106 7.54 6.08 -4.08
CA VAL A 106 8.72 5.21 -4.08
C VAL A 106 8.32 3.78 -4.44
N ILE A 107 7.22 3.26 -3.89
CA ILE A 107 6.89 1.84 -4.02
C ILE A 107 6.03 1.50 -5.25
N LYS A 108 5.25 2.46 -5.78
CA LYS A 108 4.18 2.18 -6.75
C LYS A 108 4.66 1.45 -8.01
N ASP A 109 5.89 1.70 -8.45
CA ASP A 109 6.47 1.09 -9.64
C ASP A 109 6.99 -0.34 -9.42
N GLN A 110 7.17 -0.74 -8.16
CA GLN A 110 7.69 -2.05 -7.76
C GLN A 110 6.68 -2.84 -6.94
N LEU A 111 5.39 -2.52 -7.04
CA LEU A 111 4.30 -3.21 -6.38
C LEU A 111 3.81 -4.39 -7.23
N THR A 112 3.52 -5.54 -6.62
CA THR A 112 3.02 -6.73 -7.33
C THR A 112 2.05 -7.53 -6.46
N LEU A 113 1.01 -8.06 -7.09
CA LEU A 113 0.05 -8.96 -6.46
C LEU A 113 0.39 -10.40 -6.85
N THR A 114 0.63 -11.27 -5.87
CA THR A 114 0.87 -12.70 -6.10
C THR A 114 -0.34 -13.51 -5.68
N VAL A 115 -0.89 -14.28 -6.61
CA VAL A 115 -1.91 -15.31 -6.35
C VAL A 115 -1.20 -16.64 -6.09
N ILE A 116 -1.56 -17.32 -5.00
CA ILE A 116 -1.02 -18.63 -4.67
C ILE A 116 -1.97 -19.69 -5.22
N ALA A 117 -1.52 -20.43 -6.24
CA ALA A 117 -2.31 -21.47 -6.87
C ALA A 117 -2.45 -22.70 -5.95
N ALA A 118 -3.67 -23.23 -5.86
CA ALA A 118 -3.98 -24.45 -5.13
C ALA A 118 -5.15 -25.17 -5.81
N PRO A 119 -5.22 -26.51 -5.77
CA PRO A 119 -6.34 -27.25 -6.33
C PRO A 119 -7.63 -26.96 -5.54
N ARG A 120 -8.79 -26.99 -6.23
CA ARG A 120 -10.11 -26.73 -5.62
C ARG A 120 -10.44 -27.60 -4.41
N LYS A 121 -9.86 -28.81 -4.34
CA LYS A 121 -10.02 -29.73 -3.20
C LYS A 121 -9.42 -29.18 -1.91
N GLU A 122 -8.38 -28.35 -2.01
CA GLU A 122 -7.72 -27.73 -0.87
C GLU A 122 -8.44 -26.46 -0.44
N LYS A 123 -8.72 -25.58 -1.41
CA LYS A 123 -9.36 -24.29 -1.20
C LYS A 123 -10.25 -23.91 -2.37
N GLU A 124 -11.43 -23.40 -2.06
CA GLU A 124 -12.33 -22.83 -3.06
C GLU A 124 -11.84 -21.47 -3.54
N LEU A 125 -11.38 -20.64 -2.61
CA LEU A 125 -10.76 -19.33 -2.88
C LEU A 125 -9.25 -19.41 -2.67
N LEU A 126 -8.50 -18.91 -3.66
CA LEU A 126 -7.05 -18.85 -3.64
C LEU A 126 -6.58 -17.67 -2.79
N ASP A 127 -5.52 -17.89 -2.02
CA ASP A 127 -4.87 -16.82 -1.28
C ASP A 127 -4.14 -15.89 -2.25
N TRP A 128 -4.04 -14.62 -1.87
CA TRP A 128 -3.20 -13.66 -2.57
C TRP A 128 -2.49 -12.75 -1.59
N THR A 129 -1.37 -12.19 -2.03
CA THR A 129 -0.56 -11.27 -1.23
C THR A 129 -0.07 -10.11 -2.08
N LEU A 130 -0.04 -8.93 -1.46
CA LEU A 130 0.60 -7.75 -2.03
C LEU A 130 2.03 -7.66 -1.50
N HIS A 131 2.99 -7.43 -2.39
CA HIS A 131 4.37 -7.25 -1.99
C HIS A 131 5.06 -6.24 -2.89
N VAL A 132 6.18 -5.71 -2.39
CA VAL A 132 7.09 -4.88 -3.17
C VAL A 132 8.30 -5.69 -3.59
N ILE A 133 8.79 -5.44 -4.79
CA ILE A 133 10.04 -6.01 -5.29
C ILE A 133 11.20 -5.24 -4.65
N ASN A 134 12.21 -5.95 -4.13
CA ASN A 134 13.41 -5.37 -3.54
C ASN A 134 13.16 -4.26 -2.47
N PRO A 135 12.54 -4.61 -1.33
CA PRO A 135 12.18 -3.63 -0.29
C PRO A 135 13.37 -2.83 0.25
N LYS A 136 14.57 -3.41 0.27
CA LYS A 136 15.79 -2.73 0.74
C LYS A 136 16.18 -1.56 -0.18
N ALA A 137 16.18 -1.78 -1.49
CA ALA A 137 16.48 -0.70 -2.44
C ALA A 137 15.42 0.41 -2.39
N LEU A 138 14.15 0.05 -2.17
CA LEU A 138 13.06 1.01 -1.98
C LEU A 138 13.21 1.81 -0.68
N GLU A 139 13.62 1.17 0.41
CA GLU A 139 13.93 1.86 1.67
C GLU A 139 15.06 2.88 1.48
N ASP A 140 16.15 2.49 0.81
CA ASP A 140 17.27 3.39 0.51
C ASP A 140 16.83 4.56 -0.39
N ALA A 141 15.99 4.29 -1.40
CA ALA A 141 15.43 5.33 -2.25
C ALA A 141 14.51 6.29 -1.47
N TYR A 142 13.71 5.77 -0.55
CA TYR A 142 12.85 6.55 0.33
C TYR A 142 13.66 7.47 1.25
N VAL A 143 14.69 6.94 1.91
CA VAL A 143 15.61 7.72 2.75
C VAL A 143 16.29 8.82 1.93
N LYS A 144 16.79 8.49 0.74
CA LYS A 144 17.47 9.45 -0.14
C LYS A 144 16.54 10.56 -0.62
N ARG A 145 15.29 10.26 -0.97
CA ARG A 145 14.33 11.29 -1.38
C ARG A 145 13.87 12.13 -0.19
N PHE A 146 13.72 11.52 0.97
CA PHE A 146 13.41 12.24 2.20
C PHE A 146 14.54 13.21 2.58
N SER A 147 15.79 12.79 2.41
CA SER A 147 16.99 13.58 2.71
C SER A 147 17.30 14.63 1.65
N GLY A 148 17.02 14.37 0.37
CA GLY A 148 17.29 15.29 -0.75
C GLY A 148 16.60 16.65 -0.65
N ALA A 149 15.64 16.81 0.28
CA ALA A 149 15.06 18.10 0.66
C ALA A 149 15.96 18.91 1.64
N ARG A 150 17.08 18.37 2.12
CA ARG A 150 18.03 18.99 3.04
C ARG A 150 19.45 18.82 2.49
N GLU A 151 20.14 19.92 2.19
CA GLU A 151 21.57 19.87 1.85
C GLU A 151 22.36 19.39 3.08
N GLY A 152 22.87 18.15 3.04
CA GLY A 152 23.73 17.58 4.08
C GLY A 152 23.48 16.10 4.38
N THR A 153 24.46 15.44 5.00
CA THR A 153 24.34 14.08 5.52
C THR A 153 23.37 14.07 6.71
N LEU A 154 22.32 13.24 6.64
CA LEU A 154 21.39 13.09 7.78
C LEU A 154 22.12 12.53 9.01
N PRO A 155 21.83 13.03 10.21
CA PRO A 155 22.25 12.37 11.44
C PRO A 155 21.78 10.91 11.46
N LYS A 156 22.62 9.98 11.94
CA LYS A 156 22.32 8.53 11.95
C LYS A 156 20.98 8.19 12.60
N GLN A 157 20.64 8.86 13.70
CA GLN A 157 19.35 8.64 14.39
C GLN A 157 18.15 9.06 13.53
N GLU A 158 18.27 10.16 12.79
CA GLU A 158 17.21 10.64 11.91
C GLU A 158 17.02 9.69 10.72
N GLU A 159 18.12 9.21 10.12
CA GLU A 159 18.07 8.19 9.08
C GLU A 159 17.37 6.91 9.58
N GLN A 160 17.76 6.40 10.75
CA GLN A 160 17.12 5.22 11.34
C GLN A 160 15.62 5.43 11.58
N HIS A 161 15.22 6.63 12.00
CA HIS A 161 13.80 6.96 12.19
C HIS A 161 13.03 6.90 10.86
N ILE A 162 13.59 7.49 9.79
CA ILE A 162 12.98 7.46 8.46
C ILE A 162 12.85 6.02 7.94
N ARG A 163 13.90 5.21 8.12
CA ARG A 163 13.90 3.77 7.79
C ARG A 163 12.83 3.00 8.56
N ARG A 164 12.74 3.20 9.87
CA ARG A 164 11.67 2.58 10.69
C ARG A 164 10.29 2.96 10.16
N ARG A 165 10.09 4.23 9.81
CA ARG A 165 8.81 4.71 9.26
C ARG A 165 8.47 4.03 7.94
N PHE A 166 9.43 3.90 7.02
CA PHE A 166 9.24 3.12 5.78
C PHE A 166 8.79 1.69 6.08
N ASN A 167 9.47 1.01 7.00
CA ASN A 167 9.12 -0.36 7.38
C ASN A 167 7.74 -0.45 8.05
N THR A 168 7.35 0.55 8.84
CA THR A 168 5.99 0.62 9.41
C THR A 168 4.94 0.72 8.31
N TYR A 169 5.13 1.60 7.33
CA TYR A 169 4.23 1.73 6.18
C TYR A 169 4.18 0.44 5.35
N LEU A 170 5.32 -0.19 5.10
CA LEU A 170 5.39 -1.42 4.33
C LEU A 170 4.67 -2.60 5.02
N ARG A 171 4.78 -2.70 6.36
CA ARG A 171 4.13 -3.77 7.14
C ARG A 171 2.62 -3.59 7.26
N ALA A 172 2.14 -2.36 7.29
CA ALA A 172 0.72 -2.02 7.37
C ALA A 172 0.10 -1.76 5.99
N MET A 173 0.80 -2.12 4.91
CA MET A 173 0.37 -1.82 3.55
C MET A 173 -0.81 -2.71 3.16
N GLU A 174 -1.92 -2.07 2.84
CA GLU A 174 -3.15 -2.70 2.39
C GLU A 174 -3.74 -1.88 1.23
N LEU A 175 -4.37 -2.58 0.28
CA LEU A 175 -5.07 -1.93 -0.82
C LEU A 175 -6.50 -1.62 -0.42
N TYR A 176 -6.93 -0.42 -0.79
CA TYR A 176 -8.28 0.05 -0.61
C TYR A 176 -8.90 0.40 -1.96
N GLN A 177 -10.20 0.23 -2.06
CA GLN A 177 -11.04 0.81 -3.10
C GLN A 177 -11.46 2.23 -2.68
N ALA A 178 -12.23 2.92 -3.52
CA ALA A 178 -12.80 4.21 -3.14
C ALA A 178 -13.66 4.08 -1.85
N GLU A 179 -13.91 5.22 -1.19
CA GLU A 179 -14.70 5.27 0.06
C GLU A 179 -14.11 4.48 1.23
N ASN A 180 -12.79 4.27 1.24
CA ASN A 180 -12.07 3.62 2.35
C ASN A 180 -12.46 2.14 2.57
N GLN A 181 -12.91 1.45 1.53
CA GLN A 181 -13.22 0.01 1.60
C GLN A 181 -11.96 -0.83 1.34
N PRO A 182 -11.58 -1.77 2.22
CA PRO A 182 -10.49 -2.71 1.94
C PRO A 182 -10.76 -3.49 0.65
N LEU A 183 -9.71 -3.74 -0.13
CA LEU A 183 -9.82 -4.52 -1.35
C LEU A 183 -10.11 -5.99 -1.02
N ASP A 184 -11.31 -6.46 -1.36
CA ASP A 184 -11.69 -7.88 -1.29
C ASP A 184 -11.62 -8.52 -2.68
N LEU A 185 -10.56 -9.27 -2.98
CA LEU A 185 -10.48 -10.04 -4.23
C LEU A 185 -10.91 -11.49 -3.98
N ARG A 186 -11.87 -11.94 -4.78
CA ARG A 186 -12.28 -13.35 -4.84
C ARG A 186 -11.60 -14.01 -6.02
N ILE A 187 -10.61 -14.84 -5.72
CA ILE A 187 -9.82 -15.53 -6.73
C ILE A 187 -10.14 -17.02 -6.66
N SER A 188 -10.55 -17.63 -7.77
CA SER A 188 -10.93 -19.04 -7.79
C SER A 188 -10.46 -19.73 -9.07
N LEU A 189 -10.29 -21.05 -9.00
CA LEU A 189 -10.13 -21.85 -10.21
C LEU A 189 -11.49 -22.02 -10.87
N GLN A 190 -11.61 -21.75 -12.18
CA GLN A 190 -12.77 -22.04 -13.02
C GLN A 190 -12.35 -22.71 -14.33
N GLY A 191 -12.73 -23.97 -14.50
CA GLY A 191 -12.19 -24.79 -15.60
C GLY A 191 -10.66 -24.87 -15.47
N ALA A 192 -9.94 -24.58 -16.54
CA ALA A 192 -8.47 -24.50 -16.59
C ALA A 192 -7.91 -23.08 -16.35
N ASN A 193 -8.71 -22.19 -15.73
CA ASN A 193 -8.32 -20.79 -15.55
C ASN A 193 -8.40 -20.37 -14.08
N ILE A 194 -7.48 -19.49 -13.68
CA ILE A 194 -7.55 -18.74 -12.43
C ILE A 194 -8.31 -17.45 -12.73
N GLN A 195 -9.51 -17.30 -12.17
CA GLN A 195 -10.33 -16.11 -12.34
C GLN A 195 -10.21 -15.20 -11.12
N VAL A 196 -10.05 -13.90 -11.38
CA VAL A 196 -10.05 -12.86 -10.36
C VAL A 196 -11.35 -12.08 -10.48
N GLN A 197 -12.07 -11.95 -9.38
CA GLN A 197 -13.28 -11.15 -9.28
C GLN A 197 -13.09 -10.11 -8.18
N ALA A 198 -13.49 -8.89 -8.47
CA ALA A 198 -13.62 -7.83 -7.46
C ALA A 198 -15.12 -7.56 -7.25
N PRO A 199 -15.56 -7.21 -6.04
CA PRO A 199 -16.91 -6.74 -5.81
C PRO A 199 -17.16 -5.54 -6.74
N ILE A 200 -18.28 -5.61 -7.48
CA ILE A 200 -18.68 -4.58 -8.43
C ILE A 200 -18.95 -3.31 -7.61
N MET A 201 -18.08 -2.31 -7.74
CA MET A 201 -18.47 -0.95 -7.41
C MET A 201 -19.40 -0.50 -8.53
N GLU A 202 -20.63 -0.13 -8.19
CA GLU A 202 -21.54 0.54 -9.11
C GLU A 202 -20.79 1.76 -9.68
N GLN A 203 -20.35 1.64 -10.93
CA GLN A 203 -19.85 2.78 -11.67
C GLN A 203 -21.03 3.74 -11.80
N GLN A 204 -20.93 4.91 -11.17
CA GLN A 204 -21.83 6.02 -11.45
C GLN A 204 -21.81 6.25 -12.96
N THR A 205 -22.90 5.82 -13.59
CA THR A 205 -23.17 6.05 -14.99
C THR A 205 -23.31 7.56 -15.12
N GLN A 206 -22.37 8.23 -15.80
CA GLN A 206 -22.59 9.60 -16.26
C GLN A 206 -23.91 9.59 -17.05
N PRO A 207 -24.89 10.44 -16.71
CA PRO A 207 -26.08 10.55 -17.53
C PRO A 207 -25.65 11.00 -18.92
N ALA A 208 -26.07 10.26 -19.95
CA ALA A 208 -25.89 10.65 -21.34
C ALA A 208 -26.38 12.09 -21.53
N ALA A 209 -25.55 12.93 -22.14
CA ALA A 209 -25.90 14.29 -22.50
C ALA A 209 -27.20 14.28 -23.34
N PRO A 210 -28.17 15.17 -23.06
CA PRO A 210 -29.41 15.21 -23.84
C PRO A 210 -29.10 15.60 -25.29
N PRO A 211 -29.85 15.05 -26.27
CA PRO A 211 -29.64 15.36 -27.68
C PRO A 211 -29.89 16.85 -27.94
N ALA A 212 -28.99 17.45 -28.72
CA ALA A 212 -29.09 18.83 -29.15
C ALA A 212 -30.42 19.07 -29.87
N ALA A 213 -31.19 20.05 -29.39
CA ALA A 213 -32.41 20.49 -30.04
C ALA A 213 -32.07 21.11 -31.40
N THR A 214 -32.55 20.47 -32.48
CA THR A 214 -32.63 21.06 -33.80
C THR A 214 -33.61 22.23 -33.74
N LYS A 215 -33.15 23.44 -34.06
CA LYS A 215 -34.02 24.59 -34.33
C LYS A 215 -34.49 24.48 -35.78
N GLU A 216 -35.79 24.33 -35.98
CA GLU A 216 -36.50 24.78 -37.18
C GLU A 216 -37.09 26.17 -36.92
#